data_AF-A0A918PSX2-F1
#
_entry.id   AF-A0A918PSX2-F1
#
_cell.length_a   1.000
_cell.length_b   1.000
_cell.length_c   1.000
_cell.angle_alpha   90.00
_cell.angle_beta   90.00
_cell.angle_gamma   90.00
#
_symmetry.space_group_name_H-M   'P 1'
#
loop_
_entity.id
_entity.type
_entity.pdbx_description
1 polymer ?
#
loop_
_entity_poly.entity_id
_entity_poly.type
_entity_poly.pdbx_seq_one_letter_code
_entity_poly.pdbx_strand_id
1 'polypeptide(L)'
;MTEIQQVPATATATVATTTTATVAEHANANAGTLTDSARRTALWKRRLFEAEAGLTRFLVEARAGVHMQELLKVKHDIFESLPEGEEEQEWKAAFFRGQALMEKFVVGHFGLGDLAAWAMSNSTIYAAVDPGPKHDAVIPLERLNAQADLYDSDTEWVEHDADRAVLRIRHCAIWDYRELARKRGVTITLRSPCEYCVPATTGMITNKGLSATHELTEDQSGKGCVWTTSRSVSRPAEGH
;
A
#
# COMPACT_ATOMS: atom_id res chain seq x y z
N MET A 1 -3.24 40.38 60.30
CA MET A 1 -4.16 39.28 60.63
C MET A 1 -4.48 38.54 59.35
N THR A 2 -4.70 37.22 59.46
CA THR A 2 -4.87 36.19 58.41
C THR A 2 -3.54 35.61 57.91
N GLU A 3 -2.94 34.66 58.64
CA GLU A 3 -3.18 33.20 58.69
C GLU A 3 -2.47 32.41 57.58
N ILE A 4 -1.53 31.59 58.06
CA ILE A 4 -0.81 30.53 57.38
C ILE A 4 -1.81 29.41 57.08
N GLN A 5 -1.79 28.84 55.87
CA GLN A 5 -2.40 27.54 55.65
C GLN A 5 -1.44 26.61 54.92
N GLN A 6 -0.99 25.62 55.70
CA GLN A 6 -0.22 24.46 55.28
C GLN A 6 -1.10 23.43 54.56
N VAL A 7 -0.41 22.66 53.73
CA VAL A 7 -0.77 21.49 52.92
C VAL A 7 -1.56 20.42 53.68
N PRO A 8 -2.45 19.67 53.00
CA PRO A 8 -2.62 18.26 53.27
C PRO A 8 -2.13 17.38 52.10
N ALA A 9 -1.46 16.30 52.51
CA ALA A 9 -0.79 15.31 51.69
C ALA A 9 -1.76 14.24 51.16
N THR A 10 -1.35 13.63 50.04
CA THR A 10 -1.63 12.26 49.58
C THR A 10 -3.09 11.82 49.43
N ALA A 11 -3.56 11.80 48.17
CA ALA A 11 -4.53 10.84 47.70
C ALA A 11 -3.86 9.96 46.63
N THR A 12 -3.56 8.72 46.99
CA THR A 12 -3.05 7.68 46.09
C THR A 12 -4.17 7.30 45.13
N ALA A 13 -4.07 7.73 43.87
CA ALA A 13 -4.97 7.27 42.82
C ALA A 13 -4.47 5.92 42.29
N THR A 14 -5.17 4.85 42.68
CA THR A 14 -5.05 3.53 42.07
C THR A 14 -5.47 3.63 40.60
N VAL A 15 -4.50 3.58 39.68
CA VAL A 15 -4.78 3.42 38.25
C VAL A 15 -5.23 1.97 38.05
N ALA A 16 -6.52 1.80 37.76
CA ALA A 16 -7.08 0.52 37.35
C ALA A 16 -6.47 0.13 36.00
N THR A 17 -5.67 -0.94 36.00
CA THR A 17 -5.15 -1.60 34.82
C THR A 17 -6.28 -2.37 34.15
N THR A 18 -7.11 -1.69 33.36
CA THR A 18 -8.15 -2.36 32.56
C THR A 18 -7.52 -2.88 31.27
N THR A 19 -7.07 -4.13 31.36
CA THR A 19 -7.25 -5.21 30.37
C THR A 19 -7.09 -4.84 28.89
N THR A 20 -5.85 -4.92 28.41
CA THR A 20 -5.47 -4.98 26.98
C THR A 20 -5.98 -6.24 26.26
N ALA A 21 -6.61 -7.19 26.97
CA ALA A 21 -7.07 -8.47 26.40
C ALA A 21 -8.39 -8.35 25.61
N THR A 22 -9.24 -7.36 25.90
CA THR A 22 -10.60 -7.28 25.31
C THR A 22 -10.63 -6.73 23.88
N VAL A 23 -9.58 -6.03 23.44
CA VAL A 23 -9.48 -5.51 22.06
C VAL A 23 -9.03 -6.60 21.09
N ALA A 24 -8.23 -7.57 21.55
CA ALA A 24 -7.77 -8.69 20.73
C ALA A 24 -8.87 -9.74 20.49
N GLU A 25 -9.78 -9.95 21.45
CA GLU A 25 -10.87 -10.92 21.32
C GLU A 25 -12.01 -10.43 20.40
N HIS A 26 -12.26 -9.13 20.31
CA HIS A 26 -13.28 -8.61 19.38
C HIS A 26 -12.82 -8.58 17.91
N ALA A 27 -11.52 -8.67 17.64
CA ALA A 27 -11.02 -8.79 16.27
C ALA A 27 -11.24 -10.20 15.68
N ASN A 28 -11.44 -11.22 16.53
CA ASN A 28 -11.43 -12.63 16.11
C ASN A 28 -12.82 -13.29 16.05
N ALA A 29 -13.89 -12.56 16.39
CA ALA A 29 -15.26 -13.09 16.46
C ALA A 29 -16.12 -12.82 15.20
N ASN A 30 -15.61 -12.09 14.20
CA ASN A 30 -16.36 -11.69 13.00
C ASN A 30 -15.82 -12.30 11.69
N ALA A 31 -15.03 -13.38 11.75
CA ALA A 31 -14.63 -14.15 10.56
C ALA A 31 -15.79 -15.03 10.02
N GLY A 32 -17.00 -14.46 9.97
CA GLY A 32 -18.04 -14.96 9.07
C GLY A 32 -17.57 -14.72 7.64
N THR A 33 -17.67 -15.75 6.80
CA THR A 33 -17.17 -15.75 5.42
C THR A 33 -17.70 -14.54 4.66
N LEU A 34 -16.88 -13.49 4.52
CA LEU A 34 -17.19 -12.38 3.64
C LEU A 34 -17.39 -12.95 2.24
N THR A 35 -18.40 -12.44 1.52
CA THR A 35 -18.48 -12.71 0.09
C THR A 35 -17.20 -12.21 -0.58
N ASP A 36 -16.82 -12.82 -1.70
CA ASP A 36 -15.61 -12.40 -2.41
C ASP A 36 -15.66 -10.92 -2.79
N SER A 37 -16.82 -10.42 -3.21
CA SER A 37 -17.09 -9.01 -3.45
C SER A 37 -16.82 -8.13 -2.22
N ALA A 38 -17.35 -8.50 -1.03
CA ALA A 38 -17.13 -7.71 0.18
C ALA A 38 -15.64 -7.67 0.60
N ARG A 39 -14.92 -8.79 0.43
CA ARG A 39 -13.47 -8.87 0.63
C ARG A 39 -12.72 -7.93 -0.33
N ARG A 40 -13.08 -7.94 -1.61
CA ARG A 40 -12.48 -7.09 -2.66
C ARG A 40 -12.78 -5.61 -2.42
N THR A 41 -14.02 -5.25 -2.06
CA THR A 41 -14.40 -3.89 -1.63
C THR A 41 -13.54 -3.41 -0.47
N ALA A 42 -13.40 -4.21 0.59
CA ALA A 42 -12.56 -3.86 1.74
C ALA A 42 -11.09 -3.65 1.34
N LEU A 43 -10.59 -4.44 0.40
CA LEU A 43 -9.23 -4.28 -0.11
C LEU A 43 -9.09 -2.99 -0.95
N TRP A 44 -10.04 -2.66 -1.83
CA TRP A 44 -10.04 -1.38 -2.56
C TRP A 44 -9.99 -0.16 -1.63
N LYS A 45 -10.85 -0.15 -0.60
CA LYS A 45 -10.87 0.87 0.46
C LYS A 45 -9.49 1.02 1.09
N ARG A 46 -8.93 -0.10 1.57
CA ARG A 46 -7.61 -0.14 2.19
C ARG A 46 -6.54 0.43 1.26
N ARG A 47 -6.52 0.03 -0.02
CA ARG A 47 -5.52 0.50 -0.98
C ARG A 47 -5.60 1.98 -1.27
N LEU A 48 -6.79 2.56 -1.33
CA LEU A 48 -6.97 3.99 -1.50
C LEU A 48 -6.37 4.76 -0.31
N PHE A 49 -6.73 4.38 0.92
CA PHE A 49 -6.27 5.08 2.12
C PHE A 49 -4.77 4.88 2.39
N GLU A 50 -4.22 3.68 2.12
CA GLU A 50 -2.77 3.48 2.24
C GLU A 50 -1.99 4.36 1.26
N ALA A 51 -2.49 4.54 0.04
CA ALA A 51 -1.85 5.40 -0.97
C ALA A 51 -1.97 6.90 -0.62
N GLU A 52 -3.12 7.33 -0.11
CA GLU A 52 -3.36 8.69 0.37
C GLU A 52 -2.46 9.05 1.57
N ALA A 53 -2.37 8.15 2.56
CA ALA A 53 -1.50 8.31 3.71
C ALA A 53 -0.02 8.40 3.28
N GLY A 54 0.39 7.60 2.31
CA GLY A 54 1.76 7.62 1.83
C GLY A 54 2.09 8.84 0.96
N LEU A 55 1.10 9.43 0.26
CA LEU A 55 1.24 10.75 -0.36
C LEU A 55 1.45 11.84 0.70
N THR A 56 0.66 11.81 1.78
CA THR A 56 0.79 12.75 2.90
C THR A 56 2.19 12.67 3.51
N ARG A 57 2.66 11.45 3.79
CA ARG A 57 4.00 11.19 4.29
C ARG A 57 5.08 11.68 3.32
N PHE A 58 4.93 11.42 2.02
CA PHE A 58 5.86 11.88 0.99
C PHE A 58 6.02 13.40 1.05
N LEU A 59 4.91 14.13 1.15
CA LEU A 59 4.96 15.58 1.20
C LEU A 59 5.62 16.11 2.48
N VAL A 60 5.19 15.59 3.64
CA VAL A 60 5.65 16.06 4.95
C VAL A 60 7.12 15.74 5.17
N GLU A 61 7.53 14.50 4.91
CA GLU A 61 8.88 14.03 5.25
C GLU A 61 9.88 14.25 4.12
N ALA A 62 9.52 13.93 2.87
CA ALA A 62 10.47 13.96 1.77
C ALA A 62 10.54 15.33 1.06
N ARG A 63 9.49 16.15 1.19
CA ARG A 63 9.38 17.44 0.48
C ARG A 63 9.16 18.63 1.43
N ALA A 64 9.37 18.44 2.74
CA ALA A 64 9.30 19.49 3.76
C ALA A 64 7.98 20.28 3.76
N GLY A 65 6.88 19.65 3.36
CA GLY A 65 5.55 20.25 3.39
C GLY A 65 5.28 21.31 2.31
N VAL A 66 6.11 21.44 1.28
CA VAL A 66 5.79 22.33 0.14
C VAL A 66 4.48 21.89 -0.52
N HIS A 67 3.71 22.82 -1.09
CA HIS A 67 2.42 22.54 -1.74
C HIS A 67 1.34 21.92 -0.82
N MET A 68 1.39 22.20 0.49
CA MET A 68 0.42 21.68 1.46
C MET A 68 -1.03 22.08 1.11
N GLN A 69 -1.25 23.31 0.63
CA GLN A 69 -2.59 23.76 0.24
C GLN A 69 -3.14 22.96 -0.95
N GLU A 70 -2.29 22.65 -1.93
CA GLU A 70 -2.66 21.82 -3.07
C GLU A 70 -2.92 20.37 -2.65
N LEU A 71 -2.14 19.82 -1.71
CA LEU A 71 -2.42 18.50 -1.13
C LEU A 71 -3.79 18.46 -0.43
N LEU A 72 -4.15 19.51 0.32
CA LEU A 72 -5.46 19.58 0.97
C LEU A 72 -6.61 19.59 -0.05
N LYS A 73 -6.43 20.24 -1.20
CA LYS A 73 -7.41 20.19 -2.31
C LYS A 73 -7.51 18.79 -2.90
N VAL A 74 -6.38 18.13 -3.15
CA VAL A 74 -6.35 16.72 -3.62
C VAL A 74 -7.07 15.80 -2.65
N LYS A 75 -6.82 15.95 -1.34
CA LYS A 75 -7.51 15.17 -0.30
C LYS A 75 -9.02 15.45 -0.32
N HIS A 76 -9.42 16.71 -0.34
CA HIS A 76 -10.83 17.08 -0.46
C HIS A 76 -11.50 16.37 -1.64
N ASP A 77 -10.90 16.47 -2.83
CA ASP A 77 -11.45 15.87 -4.05
C ASP A 77 -11.51 14.33 -4.00
N ILE A 78 -10.59 13.68 -3.27
CA ILE A 78 -10.63 12.24 -3.00
C ILE A 78 -11.81 11.92 -2.08
N PHE A 79 -11.88 12.56 -0.91
CA PHE A 79 -12.86 12.24 0.13
C PHE A 79 -14.29 12.59 -0.28
N GLU A 80 -14.51 13.69 -1.01
CA GLU A 80 -15.81 14.08 -1.56
C GLU A 80 -16.31 13.05 -2.59
N SER A 81 -15.40 12.36 -3.28
CA SER A 81 -15.74 11.40 -4.32
C SER A 81 -15.95 9.95 -3.84
N LEU A 82 -15.87 9.72 -2.52
CA LEU A 82 -16.07 8.37 -1.97
C LEU A 82 -17.53 7.95 -2.10
N PRO A 83 -17.79 6.69 -2.49
CA PRO A 83 -19.14 6.18 -2.56
C PRO A 83 -19.72 5.97 -1.15
N GLU A 84 -21.03 6.16 -1.00
CA GLU A 84 -21.75 5.87 0.24
C GLU A 84 -22.00 4.36 0.43
N GLY A 85 -22.00 3.60 -0.67
CA GLY A 85 -22.28 2.16 -0.71
C GLY A 85 -21.06 1.25 -0.47
N GLU A 86 -21.32 -0.06 -0.53
CA GLU A 86 -20.32 -1.14 -0.35
C GLU A 86 -20.04 -1.91 -1.65
N GLU A 87 -20.47 -1.38 -2.78
CA GLU A 87 -20.34 -2.04 -4.08
C GLU A 87 -18.89 -1.99 -4.59
N GLU A 88 -18.35 -3.16 -4.98
CA GLU A 88 -16.95 -3.28 -5.40
C GLU A 88 -16.60 -2.34 -6.55
N GLN A 89 -17.48 -2.21 -7.55
CA GLN A 89 -17.22 -1.40 -8.73
C GLN A 89 -17.13 0.10 -8.42
N GLU A 90 -17.90 0.57 -7.44
CA GLU A 90 -17.86 1.97 -6.99
C GLU A 90 -16.53 2.26 -6.27
N TRP A 91 -16.12 1.35 -5.39
CA TRP A 91 -14.84 1.47 -4.68
C TRP A 91 -13.62 1.29 -5.60
N LYS A 92 -13.71 0.43 -6.62
CA LYS A 92 -12.72 0.32 -7.70
C LYS A 92 -12.60 1.64 -8.46
N ALA A 93 -13.72 2.27 -8.83
CA ALA A 93 -13.72 3.57 -9.50
C ALA A 93 -13.13 4.68 -8.62
N ALA A 94 -13.50 4.73 -7.34
CA ALA A 94 -12.97 5.68 -6.37
C ALA A 94 -11.45 5.52 -6.19
N PHE A 95 -10.94 4.29 -6.09
CA PHE A 95 -9.51 4.00 -6.05
C PHE A 95 -8.78 4.58 -7.27
N PHE A 96 -9.27 4.31 -8.48
CA PHE A 96 -8.61 4.81 -9.70
C PHE A 96 -8.67 6.32 -9.84
N ARG A 97 -9.80 6.95 -9.47
CA ARG A 97 -9.90 8.42 -9.42
C ARG A 97 -8.90 9.00 -8.43
N GLY A 98 -8.82 8.44 -7.23
CA GLY A 98 -7.87 8.86 -6.21
C GLY A 98 -6.42 8.71 -6.67
N GLN A 99 -6.06 7.57 -7.25
CA GLN A 99 -4.74 7.36 -7.85
C GLN A 99 -4.41 8.41 -8.91
N ALA A 100 -5.34 8.71 -9.81
CA ALA A 100 -5.13 9.73 -10.84
C ALA A 100 -4.91 11.13 -10.25
N LEU A 101 -5.65 11.50 -9.21
CA LEU A 101 -5.47 12.78 -8.50
C LEU A 101 -4.09 12.87 -7.83
N MET A 102 -3.67 11.80 -7.14
CA MET A 102 -2.36 11.72 -6.48
C MET A 102 -1.20 11.73 -7.49
N GLU A 103 -1.30 10.95 -8.57
CA GLU A 103 -0.32 10.94 -9.65
C GLU A 103 -0.20 12.33 -10.30
N LYS A 104 -1.33 12.98 -10.60
CA LYS A 104 -1.36 14.33 -11.17
C LYS A 104 -0.69 15.34 -10.24
N PHE A 105 -0.93 15.26 -8.94
CA PHE A 105 -0.28 16.12 -7.95
C PHE A 105 1.23 15.91 -7.93
N VAL A 106 1.68 14.65 -7.79
CA VAL A 106 3.12 14.34 -7.70
C VAL A 106 3.83 14.79 -8.96
N VAL A 107 3.32 14.43 -10.14
CA VAL A 107 3.98 14.78 -11.40
C VAL A 107 3.87 16.28 -11.70
N GLY A 108 2.73 16.91 -11.40
CA GLY A 108 2.52 18.34 -11.65
C GLY A 108 3.43 19.24 -10.82
N HIS A 109 3.76 18.85 -9.60
CA HIS A 109 4.59 19.67 -8.69
C HIS A 109 6.04 19.23 -8.62
N PHE A 110 6.33 17.96 -8.87
CA PHE A 110 7.66 17.38 -8.64
C PHE A 110 8.22 16.61 -9.84
N GLY A 111 7.44 16.43 -10.90
CA GLY A 111 7.84 15.71 -12.11
C GLY A 111 7.79 14.18 -11.98
N LEU A 112 7.98 13.51 -13.13
CA LEU A 112 7.93 12.04 -13.21
C LEU A 112 8.99 11.34 -12.35
N GLY A 113 10.14 11.97 -12.14
CA GLY A 113 11.24 11.39 -11.35
C GLY A 113 10.86 11.10 -9.89
N ASP A 114 9.88 11.82 -9.35
CA ASP A 114 9.48 11.73 -7.95
C ASP A 114 8.43 10.66 -7.65
N LEU A 115 7.91 9.99 -8.68
CA LEU A 115 6.99 8.87 -8.51
C LEU A 115 7.63 7.71 -7.73
N ALA A 116 8.91 7.44 -7.95
CA ALA A 116 9.63 6.41 -7.20
C ALA A 116 9.73 6.78 -5.71
N ALA A 117 9.97 8.05 -5.40
CA ALA A 117 10.02 8.53 -4.01
C ALA A 117 8.65 8.45 -3.32
N TRP A 118 7.57 8.81 -4.02
CA TRP A 118 6.22 8.62 -3.51
C TRP A 118 5.87 7.14 -3.33
N ALA A 119 6.20 6.27 -4.29
CA ALA A 119 6.02 4.83 -4.19
C ALA A 119 6.75 4.23 -2.97
N MET A 120 7.99 4.66 -2.72
CA MET A 120 8.74 4.29 -1.52
C MET A 120 8.06 4.79 -0.23
N SER A 121 7.48 5.98 -0.24
CA SER A 121 6.69 6.47 0.90
C SER A 121 5.46 5.60 1.18
N ASN A 122 4.73 5.21 0.12
CA ASN A 122 3.61 4.28 0.24
C ASN A 122 4.05 2.92 0.80
N SER A 123 5.22 2.42 0.39
CA SER A 123 5.77 1.19 0.93
C SER A 123 6.07 1.24 2.45
N THR A 124 6.37 2.42 2.99
CA THR A 124 6.57 2.63 4.43
C THR A 124 5.24 2.53 5.18
N ILE A 125 4.19 3.15 4.63
CA ILE A 125 2.83 3.01 5.17
C ILE A 125 2.41 1.55 5.15
N TYR A 126 2.65 0.84 4.05
CA TYR A 126 2.32 -0.58 3.94
C TYR A 126 2.97 -1.39 5.06
N ALA A 127 4.26 -1.19 5.33
CA ALA A 127 4.96 -1.88 6.40
C ALA A 127 4.43 -1.53 7.80
N ALA A 128 3.92 -0.31 8.00
CA ALA A 128 3.35 0.14 9.27
C ALA A 128 1.96 -0.45 9.56
N VAL A 129 1.16 -0.71 8.52
CA VAL A 129 -0.23 -1.20 8.68
C VAL A 129 -0.39 -2.68 8.36
N ASP A 130 0.66 -3.35 7.90
CA ASP A 130 0.65 -4.77 7.62
C ASP A 130 1.13 -5.59 8.84
N PRO A 131 0.22 -6.31 9.52
CA PRO A 131 0.53 -7.09 10.72
C PRO A 131 1.35 -8.36 10.43
N GLY A 132 1.52 -8.73 9.15
CA GLY A 132 2.24 -9.95 8.77
C GLY A 132 3.69 -9.96 9.28
N PRO A 133 4.25 -11.15 9.57
CA PRO A 133 5.59 -11.26 10.14
C PRO A 133 6.65 -10.61 9.26
N LYS A 134 7.70 -10.08 9.90
CA LYS A 134 8.92 -9.65 9.22
C LYS A 134 9.75 -10.86 8.81
N HIS A 135 10.58 -10.68 7.79
CA HIS A 135 11.49 -11.68 7.25
C HIS A 135 10.83 -12.96 6.72
N ASP A 136 9.51 -13.00 6.55
CA ASP A 136 8.85 -14.09 5.84
C ASP A 136 8.70 -13.72 4.36
N ALA A 137 9.36 -14.48 3.48
CA ALA A 137 9.40 -14.20 2.05
C ALA A 137 8.02 -14.25 1.38
N VAL A 138 7.08 -15.03 1.93
CA VAL A 138 5.75 -15.22 1.35
C VAL A 138 4.88 -13.97 1.52
N ILE A 139 4.89 -13.39 2.72
CA ILE A 139 3.98 -12.30 3.13
C ILE A 139 3.89 -11.13 2.15
N PRO A 140 5.00 -10.49 1.73
CA PRO A 140 4.91 -9.39 0.76
C PRO A 140 4.39 -9.84 -0.62
N LEU A 141 4.64 -11.09 -1.03
CA LEU A 141 4.15 -11.61 -2.30
C LEU A 141 2.67 -12.03 -2.24
N GLU A 142 2.16 -12.49 -1.10
CA GLU A 142 0.71 -12.69 -0.90
C GLU A 142 -0.04 -11.36 -1.01
N ARG A 143 0.54 -10.30 -0.43
CA ARG A 143 -0.01 -8.95 -0.56
C ARG A 143 -0.03 -8.46 -2.01
N LEU A 144 1.03 -8.74 -2.78
CA LEU A 144 1.09 -8.45 -4.21
C LEU A 144 0.07 -9.30 -4.99
N ASN A 145 -0.06 -10.58 -4.67
CA ASN A 145 -1.02 -11.49 -5.28
C ASN A 145 -2.46 -11.02 -5.07
N ALA A 146 -2.81 -10.61 -3.84
CA ALA A 146 -4.12 -10.04 -3.54
C ALA A 146 -4.37 -8.71 -4.26
N GLN A 147 -3.32 -7.91 -4.52
CA GLN A 147 -3.44 -6.71 -5.34
C GLN A 147 -3.64 -7.03 -6.82
N ALA A 148 -2.96 -8.06 -7.33
CA ALA A 148 -3.08 -8.52 -8.71
C ALA A 148 -4.48 -9.11 -8.97
N ASP A 149 -5.02 -9.85 -8.00
CA ASP A 149 -6.39 -10.38 -7.99
C ASP A 149 -7.46 -9.29 -8.13
N LEU A 150 -7.30 -8.13 -7.47
CA LEU A 150 -8.22 -6.99 -7.64
C LEU A 150 -8.32 -6.47 -9.08
N TYR A 151 -7.23 -6.61 -9.84
CA TYR A 151 -7.20 -6.23 -11.25
C TYR A 151 -7.63 -7.37 -12.17
N ASP A 152 -7.89 -8.55 -11.63
CA ASP A 152 -8.16 -9.78 -12.39
C ASP A 152 -6.92 -10.21 -13.22
N SER A 153 -5.72 -10.02 -12.63
CA SER A 153 -4.45 -10.44 -13.24
C SER A 153 -4.25 -11.95 -13.12
N ASP A 154 -3.54 -12.54 -14.08
CA ASP A 154 -3.21 -13.96 -14.08
C ASP A 154 -1.91 -14.22 -13.32
N THR A 155 -2.00 -14.97 -12.21
CA THR A 155 -0.90 -15.18 -11.27
C THR A 155 -0.64 -16.66 -11.00
N GLU A 156 0.62 -17.00 -10.78
CA GLU A 156 1.11 -18.35 -10.48
C GLU A 156 2.22 -18.28 -9.44
N TRP A 157 2.11 -19.08 -8.38
CA TRP A 157 3.23 -19.30 -7.46
C TRP A 157 4.21 -20.31 -8.06
N VAL A 158 5.45 -19.87 -8.28
CA VAL A 158 6.54 -20.75 -8.70
C VAL A 158 7.21 -21.37 -7.48
N GLU A 159 7.35 -20.59 -6.41
CA GLU A 159 7.84 -21.03 -5.09
C GLU A 159 7.07 -20.29 -3.99
N HIS A 160 6.74 -20.98 -2.92
CA HIS A 160 5.91 -20.44 -1.82
C HIS A 160 6.44 -20.95 -0.48
N ASP A 161 7.66 -20.51 -0.14
CA ASP A 161 8.36 -20.88 1.09
C ASP A 161 8.79 -19.64 1.89
N ALA A 162 8.83 -19.77 3.22
CA ALA A 162 9.10 -18.66 4.14
C ALA A 162 10.52 -18.07 4.02
N ASP A 163 11.48 -18.82 3.46
CA ASP A 163 12.85 -18.37 3.21
C ASP A 163 13.02 -17.79 1.81
N ARG A 164 12.25 -18.28 0.84
CA ARG A 164 12.21 -17.79 -0.54
C ARG A 164 10.84 -18.03 -1.18
N ALA A 165 10.29 -16.97 -1.77
CA ALA A 165 9.04 -17.06 -2.51
C ALA A 165 9.19 -16.42 -3.90
N VAL A 166 8.49 -16.97 -4.88
CA VAL A 166 8.50 -16.52 -6.27
C VAL A 166 7.08 -16.50 -6.80
N LEU A 167 6.60 -15.30 -7.15
CA LEU A 167 5.30 -15.06 -7.75
C LEU A 167 5.48 -14.62 -9.20
N ARG A 168 4.86 -15.35 -10.12
CA ARG A 168 4.77 -14.98 -11.53
C ARG A 168 3.40 -14.36 -11.80
N ILE A 169 3.38 -13.15 -12.34
CA ILE A 169 2.21 -12.53 -12.94
C ILE A 169 2.34 -12.75 -14.46
N ARG A 170 1.63 -13.74 -15.00
CA ARG A 170 1.65 -14.08 -16.45
C ARG A 170 1.02 -12.98 -17.30
N HIS A 171 -0.07 -12.39 -16.79
CA HIS A 171 -0.75 -11.27 -17.42
C HIS A 171 -1.12 -10.21 -16.39
N CYS A 172 -0.62 -8.98 -16.59
CA CYS A 172 -0.80 -7.84 -15.71
C CYS A 172 -2.02 -7.02 -16.13
N ALA A 173 -3.20 -7.31 -15.59
CA ALA A 173 -4.45 -6.68 -16.03
C ALA A 173 -4.56 -5.17 -15.72
N ILE A 174 -3.75 -4.64 -14.79
CA ILE A 174 -3.62 -3.18 -14.61
C ILE A 174 -2.97 -2.51 -15.82
N TRP A 175 -2.12 -3.23 -16.56
CA TRP A 175 -1.58 -2.74 -17.83
C TRP A 175 -2.73 -2.50 -18.82
N ASP A 176 -3.54 -3.52 -19.05
CA ASP A 176 -4.68 -3.48 -19.97
C ASP A 176 -5.68 -2.40 -19.60
N TYR A 177 -6.00 -2.27 -18.32
CA TYR A 177 -6.84 -1.19 -17.82
C TYR A 177 -6.31 0.19 -18.22
N ARG A 178 -5.01 0.43 -18.02
CA ARG A 178 -4.39 1.73 -18.36
C ARG A 178 -4.32 1.96 -19.87
N GLU A 179 -4.05 0.93 -20.67
CA GLU A 179 -4.10 1.03 -22.14
C GLU A 179 -5.51 1.34 -22.65
N LEU A 180 -6.53 0.69 -22.07
CA LEU A 180 -7.93 0.98 -22.41
C LEU A 180 -8.29 2.42 -22.04
N ALA A 181 -7.85 2.91 -20.89
CA ALA A 181 -8.05 4.30 -20.48
C ALA A 181 -7.36 5.28 -21.46
N ARG A 182 -6.13 5.02 -21.88
CA ARG A 182 -5.42 5.83 -22.89
C ARG A 182 -6.16 5.85 -24.22
N LYS A 183 -6.63 4.69 -24.71
CA LYS A 183 -7.44 4.58 -25.94
C LYS A 183 -8.74 5.39 -25.87
N ARG A 184 -9.27 5.61 -24.65
CA ARG A 184 -10.45 6.45 -24.38
C ARG A 184 -10.13 7.93 -24.14
N GLY A 185 -8.87 8.35 -24.34
CA GLY A 185 -8.45 9.74 -24.19
C GLY A 185 -8.16 10.18 -22.75
N VAL A 186 -8.13 9.25 -21.79
CA VAL A 186 -7.72 9.58 -20.41
C VAL A 186 -6.23 9.89 -20.41
N THR A 187 -5.87 11.05 -19.86
CA THR A 187 -4.46 11.41 -19.67
C THR A 187 -3.86 10.55 -18.57
N ILE A 188 -3.02 9.59 -18.96
CA ILE A 188 -2.28 8.72 -18.05
C ILE A 188 -0.84 9.21 -18.02
N THR A 189 -0.38 9.62 -16.83
CA THR A 189 0.92 10.26 -16.66
C THR A 189 2.08 9.26 -16.78
N LEU A 190 1.89 8.03 -16.29
CA LEU A 190 2.89 6.96 -16.37
C LEU A 190 2.95 6.35 -17.77
N ARG A 191 4.16 6.02 -18.25
CA ARG A 191 4.33 5.25 -19.49
C ARG A 191 3.96 3.79 -19.28
N SER A 192 4.27 3.25 -18.11
CA SER A 192 3.88 1.90 -17.70
C SER A 192 3.45 1.89 -16.23
N PRO A 193 2.55 0.98 -15.81
CA PRO A 193 2.26 0.79 -14.38
C PRO A 193 3.52 0.41 -13.58
N CYS A 194 4.51 -0.22 -14.23
CA CYS A 194 5.77 -0.64 -13.61
C CYS A 194 6.59 0.52 -13.04
N GLU A 195 6.46 1.75 -13.58
CA GLU A 195 7.13 2.95 -13.05
C GLU A 195 6.76 3.27 -11.59
N TYR A 196 5.59 2.79 -11.15
CA TYR A 196 5.15 2.88 -9.77
C TYR A 196 5.19 1.52 -9.04
N CYS A 197 4.73 0.45 -9.69
CA CYS A 197 4.63 -0.87 -9.05
C CYS A 197 5.99 -1.44 -8.62
N VAL A 198 7.05 -1.26 -9.42
CA VAL A 198 8.39 -1.75 -9.08
C VAL A 198 8.93 -1.10 -7.81
N PRO A 199 9.07 0.24 -7.71
CA PRO A 199 9.59 0.87 -6.49
C PRO A 199 8.70 0.58 -5.27
N ALA A 200 7.37 0.59 -5.43
CA ALA A 200 6.46 0.31 -4.31
C ALA A 200 6.62 -1.12 -3.76
N THR A 201 6.69 -2.12 -4.64
CA THR A 201 6.84 -3.53 -4.25
C THR A 201 8.24 -3.81 -3.71
N THR A 202 9.29 -3.27 -4.33
CA THR A 202 10.66 -3.36 -3.79
C THR A 202 10.75 -2.74 -2.40
N GLY A 203 10.19 -1.55 -2.18
CA GLY A 203 10.13 -0.91 -0.87
C GLY A 203 9.36 -1.75 0.16
N MET A 204 8.25 -2.35 -0.25
CA MET A 204 7.40 -3.16 0.62
C MET A 204 8.15 -4.42 1.10
N ILE A 205 8.86 -5.09 0.19
CA ILE A 205 9.68 -6.27 0.50
C ILE A 205 10.85 -5.87 1.40
N THR A 206 11.59 -4.82 1.05
CA THR A 206 12.77 -4.38 1.81
C THR A 206 12.43 -3.87 3.20
N ASN A 207 11.29 -3.20 3.40
CA ASN A 207 10.80 -2.79 4.72
C ASN A 207 10.43 -3.98 5.64
N LYS A 208 10.15 -5.16 5.07
CA LYS A 208 10.02 -6.42 5.81
C LYS A 208 11.36 -7.10 6.10
N GLY A 209 12.48 -6.48 5.71
CA GLY A 209 13.83 -6.98 5.95
C GLY A 209 14.21 -8.14 5.03
N LEU A 210 13.74 -8.10 3.78
CA LEU A 210 13.94 -9.12 2.75
C LEU A 210 14.62 -8.51 1.52
N SER A 211 15.23 -9.36 0.70
CA SER A 211 15.72 -9.01 -0.62
C SER A 211 14.62 -9.14 -1.66
N ALA A 212 14.59 -8.21 -2.61
CA ALA A 212 13.65 -8.21 -3.72
C ALA A 212 14.40 -8.26 -5.05
N THR A 213 14.00 -9.18 -5.93
CA THR A 213 14.36 -9.11 -7.35
C THR A 213 13.11 -9.20 -8.20
N HIS A 214 13.13 -8.59 -9.37
CA HIS A 214 12.04 -8.65 -10.31
C HIS A 214 12.54 -8.73 -11.75
N GLU A 215 11.72 -9.31 -12.61
CA GLU A 215 11.91 -9.34 -14.05
C GLU A 215 10.59 -8.96 -14.72
N LEU A 216 10.63 -8.05 -15.69
CA LEU A 216 9.46 -7.75 -16.52
C LEU A 216 9.42 -8.75 -17.67
N THR A 217 8.26 -9.36 -17.91
CA THR A 217 8.08 -10.40 -18.93
C THR A 217 7.06 -9.96 -19.98
N GLU A 218 7.16 -10.52 -21.17
CA GLU A 218 6.16 -10.35 -22.23
C GLU A 218 6.10 -11.62 -23.08
N ASP A 219 4.92 -12.22 -23.17
CA ASP A 219 4.67 -13.42 -23.97
C ASP A 219 3.28 -13.36 -24.65
N GLN A 220 2.78 -14.52 -25.12
CA GLN A 220 1.47 -14.61 -25.78
C GLN A 220 0.29 -14.22 -24.88
N SER A 221 0.44 -14.35 -23.55
CA SER A 221 -0.53 -13.89 -22.56
C SER A 221 -0.43 -12.38 -22.31
N GLY A 222 0.57 -11.70 -22.88
CA GLY A 222 0.75 -10.25 -22.77
C GLY A 222 1.88 -9.87 -21.81
N LYS A 223 1.78 -8.67 -21.23
CA LYS A 223 2.81 -8.14 -20.33
C LYS A 223 2.62 -8.68 -18.91
N GLY A 224 3.73 -9.10 -18.31
CA GLY A 224 3.77 -9.72 -17.00
C GLY A 224 5.01 -9.33 -16.20
N CYS A 225 5.21 -9.98 -15.06
CA CYS A 225 6.44 -9.88 -14.29
C CYS A 225 6.64 -11.11 -13.38
N VAL A 226 7.89 -11.36 -13.01
CA VAL A 226 8.25 -12.33 -11.97
C VAL A 226 8.85 -11.56 -10.80
N TRP A 227 8.36 -11.84 -9.60
CA TRP A 227 8.90 -11.30 -8.35
C TRP A 227 9.48 -12.42 -7.52
N THR A 228 10.68 -12.19 -6.98
CA THR A 228 11.32 -13.08 -6.01
C THR A 228 11.61 -12.31 -4.74
N THR A 229 11.29 -12.93 -3.62
CA THR A 229 11.60 -12.49 -2.26
C THR A 229 12.46 -13.52 -1.57
N SER A 230 13.44 -13.09 -0.80
CA SER A 230 14.29 -14.02 -0.04
C SER A 230 14.86 -13.38 1.22
N ARG A 231 15.12 -14.20 2.24
CA ARG A 231 15.78 -13.77 3.49
C ARG A 231 17.26 -13.39 3.30
N SER A 232 17.90 -13.93 2.27
CA SER A 232 19.31 -13.65 1.97
C SER A 232 19.44 -12.47 1.01
N VAL A 233 20.35 -11.54 1.31
CA VAL A 233 20.92 -10.66 0.28
C VAL A 233 21.77 -11.56 -0.59
N SER A 234 21.35 -11.82 -1.82
CA SER A 234 22.20 -12.46 -2.81
C SER A 234 23.46 -11.61 -2.94
N ARG A 235 24.55 -12.07 -2.32
CA ARG A 235 25.87 -11.48 -2.50
C ARG A 235 26.22 -11.70 -3.98
N PRO A 236 26.57 -10.67 -4.76
CA PRO A 236 26.95 -10.88 -6.15
C PRO A 236 28.08 -11.90 -6.20
N ALA A 237 27.98 -12.86 -7.13
CA ALA A 237 28.99 -13.89 -7.31
C ALA A 237 30.33 -13.21 -7.56
N GLU A 238 31.27 -13.34 -6.63
CA GLU A 238 32.67 -13.00 -6.87
C GLU A 238 33.20 -14.01 -7.89
N GLY A 239 33.41 -13.53 -9.12
CA GLY A 239 34.00 -14.32 -10.19
C GLY A 239 35.37 -14.87 -9.79
N HIS A 240 35.58 -16.15 -10.07
CA HIS A 240 36.90 -16.78 -10.12
C HIS A 240 37.45 -16.70 -11.53
#